data_AF-A0A353KZI5-F1
#
_entry.id   AF-A0A353KZI5-F1
#
_cell.length_a   1.000
_cell.length_b   1.000
_cell.length_c   1.000
_cell.angle_alpha   90.00
_cell.angle_beta   90.00
_cell.angle_gamma   90.00
#
_symmetry.space_group_name_H-M   'P 1'
#
loop_
_entity.id
_entity.type
_entity.pdbx_description
1 polymer ?
#
loop_
_entity_poly.entity_id
_entity_poly.type
_entity_poly.pdbx_seq_one_letter_code
_entity_poly.pdbx_strand_id
1 'polypeptide(L)'
;MKLIEWNESLSVSVDSFDMEHKELIKMINEFNSSEKSKIDKIFEILDGLIHYSDFHFKNEERFMKQSNYKFYEEHKAQHERFISTINKLKKQYIEGRPFVYTKINRLLKTWLIEHIKKCDKKYAEHLIKTYKH
;
A
#
# COMPACT_ATOMS: atom_id res chain seq x y z
N MET A 1 -0.35 -16.57 -11.61
CA MET A 1 0.56 -16.56 -10.43
C MET A 1 0.30 -15.31 -9.61
N LYS A 2 0.38 -15.42 -8.28
CA LYS A 2 0.31 -14.25 -7.38
C LYS A 2 1.60 -13.44 -7.51
N LEU A 3 1.48 -12.12 -7.56
CA LEU A 3 2.60 -11.19 -7.60
C LEU A 3 3.27 -11.06 -6.23
N ILE A 4 2.44 -11.08 -5.18
CA ILE A 4 2.82 -11.01 -3.76
C ILE A 4 2.08 -12.12 -3.00
N GLU A 5 2.80 -12.83 -2.16
CA GLU A 5 2.22 -13.82 -1.25
C GLU A 5 2.43 -13.36 0.19
N TRP A 6 1.34 -13.37 0.97
CA TRP A 6 1.42 -13.09 2.40
C TRP A 6 2.32 -14.13 3.09
N ASN A 7 3.13 -13.65 4.03
CA ASN A 7 3.88 -14.48 4.96
C ASN A 7 4.20 -13.65 6.21
N GLU A 8 4.63 -14.31 7.28
CA GLU A 8 4.91 -13.68 8.58
C GLU A 8 5.97 -12.56 8.53
N SER A 9 6.83 -12.53 7.50
CA SER A 9 7.76 -11.40 7.35
C SER A 9 7.08 -10.08 7.01
N LEU A 10 5.81 -10.12 6.57
CA LEU A 10 4.96 -8.96 6.29
C LEU A 10 4.01 -8.62 7.45
N SER A 11 3.96 -9.42 8.51
CA SER A 11 3.20 -9.05 9.70
C SER A 11 3.89 -7.91 10.45
N VAL A 12 3.08 -6.96 10.93
CA VAL A 12 3.50 -5.91 11.87
C VAL A 12 3.05 -6.21 13.30
N SER A 13 2.48 -7.40 13.54
CA SER A 13 1.98 -7.84 14.85
C SER A 13 0.88 -6.94 15.44
N VAL A 14 0.12 -6.29 14.56
CA VAL A 14 -1.11 -5.56 14.88
C VAL A 14 -2.20 -6.08 13.96
N ASP A 15 -3.10 -6.91 14.49
CA ASP A 15 -4.06 -7.69 13.68
C ASP A 15 -4.87 -6.84 12.70
N SER A 16 -5.30 -5.64 13.10
CA SER A 16 -6.02 -4.73 12.22
C SER A 16 -5.21 -4.29 11.01
N PHE A 17 -3.92 -3.96 11.19
CA PHE A 17 -3.05 -3.55 10.10
C PHE A 17 -2.63 -4.74 9.23
N ASP A 18 -2.41 -5.91 9.81
CA ASP A 18 -2.17 -7.14 9.05
C ASP A 18 -3.36 -7.50 8.15
N MET A 19 -4.60 -7.28 8.61
CA MET A 19 -5.79 -7.46 7.79
C MET A 19 -5.85 -6.46 6.62
N GLU A 20 -5.53 -5.19 6.87
CA GLU A 20 -5.47 -4.16 5.83
C GLU A 20 -4.36 -4.45 4.80
N HIS A 21 -3.17 -4.85 5.24
CA HIS A 21 -2.08 -5.26 4.34
C HIS A 21 -2.43 -6.48 3.49
N LYS A 22 -3.13 -7.47 4.05
CA LYS A 22 -3.62 -8.63 3.31
C LYS A 22 -4.62 -8.25 2.23
N GLU A 23 -5.51 -7.30 2.51
CA GLU A 23 -6.46 -6.80 1.49
C GLU A 23 -5.73 -6.02 0.39
N LEU A 24 -4.78 -5.15 0.73
CA LEU A 24 -3.91 -4.48 -0.25
C LEU A 24 -3.20 -5.51 -1.16
N ILE A 25 -2.63 -6.57 -0.58
CA ILE A 25 -1.99 -7.65 -1.34
C ILE A 25 -2.98 -8.37 -2.27
N LYS A 26 -4.21 -8.60 -1.82
CA LYS A 26 -5.27 -9.18 -2.65
C LYS A 26 -5.60 -8.28 -3.83
N MET A 27 -5.80 -6.98 -3.62
CA MET A 27 -6.08 -6.01 -4.69
C MET A 27 -4.91 -5.88 -5.68
N ILE A 28 -3.66 -5.90 -5.20
CA ILE A 28 -2.47 -5.90 -6.07
C ILE A 28 -2.40 -7.17 -6.92
N ASN A 29 -2.73 -8.32 -6.35
CA ASN A 29 -2.76 -9.58 -7.09
C ASN A 29 -3.89 -9.62 -8.12
N GLU A 30 -5.05 -9.03 -7.81
CA GLU A 30 -6.14 -8.83 -8.76
C GLU A 30 -5.68 -7.94 -9.91
N PHE A 31 -5.08 -6.79 -9.61
CA PHE A 31 -4.50 -5.91 -10.63
C PHE A 31 -3.51 -6.67 -11.52
N ASN A 32 -2.57 -7.41 -10.93
CA ASN A 32 -1.56 -8.16 -11.69
C ASN A 32 -2.17 -9.22 -12.62
N SER A 33 -3.28 -9.83 -12.23
CA SER A 33 -4.00 -10.84 -13.03
C SER A 33 -4.98 -10.25 -14.04
N SER A 34 -5.18 -8.93 -14.06
CA SER A 34 -6.09 -8.27 -14.97
C SER A 34 -5.63 -8.32 -16.43
N GLU A 35 -6.59 -8.42 -17.34
CA GLU A 35 -6.32 -8.35 -18.79
C GLU A 35 -6.03 -6.92 -19.20
N LYS A 36 -4.85 -6.68 -19.78
CA LYS A 36 -4.38 -5.36 -20.23
C LYS A 36 -5.27 -4.69 -21.28
N SER A 37 -6.13 -5.45 -21.95
CA SER A 37 -7.09 -4.96 -22.95
C SER A 37 -8.37 -4.38 -22.32
N LYS A 38 -8.67 -4.69 -21.05
CA LYS A 38 -9.86 -4.22 -20.34
C LYS A 38 -9.53 -2.99 -19.51
N ILE A 39 -9.40 -1.85 -20.17
CA ILE A 39 -8.99 -0.57 -19.55
C ILE A 39 -9.93 -0.17 -18.41
N ASP A 40 -11.24 -0.31 -18.58
CA ASP A 40 -12.23 0.05 -17.55
C ASP A 40 -12.05 -0.75 -16.26
N LYS A 41 -11.81 -2.07 -16.40
CA LYS A 41 -11.53 -2.95 -15.25
C LYS A 41 -10.23 -2.55 -14.55
N ILE A 42 -9.20 -2.20 -15.31
CA ILE A 42 -7.93 -1.72 -14.73
C ILE A 42 -8.14 -0.41 -13.99
N PHE A 43 -8.92 0.51 -14.56
CA PHE A 43 -9.23 1.78 -13.94
C PHE A 43 -9.96 1.59 -12.60
N GLU A 44 -10.99 0.73 -12.58
CA GLU A 44 -11.75 0.37 -11.38
C GLU A 44 -10.84 -0.21 -10.28
N ILE A 45 -10.00 -1.19 -10.62
CA ILE A 45 -9.08 -1.80 -9.65
C ILE A 45 -8.09 -0.76 -9.10
N LEU A 46 -7.54 0.11 -9.95
CA LEU A 46 -6.60 1.14 -9.51
C LEU A 46 -7.26 2.18 -8.62
N ASP A 47 -8.50 2.60 -8.91
CA ASP A 47 -9.24 3.50 -8.03
C ASP A 47 -9.55 2.87 -6.68
N GLY A 48 -10.01 1.62 -6.68
CA GLY A 48 -10.20 0.87 -5.45
C GLY A 48 -8.91 0.80 -4.64
N LEU A 49 -7.79 0.46 -5.28
CA LEU A 49 -6.50 0.33 -4.61
C LEU A 49 -6.02 1.66 -4.02
N ILE A 50 -6.15 2.76 -4.77
CA ILE A 50 -5.79 4.11 -4.30
C ILE A 50 -6.65 4.50 -3.10
N HIS A 51 -7.96 4.28 -3.18
CA HIS A 51 -8.89 4.60 -2.09
C HIS A 51 -8.60 3.78 -0.83
N TYR A 52 -8.39 2.47 -0.99
CA TYR A 52 -8.08 1.59 0.13
C TYR A 52 -6.71 1.88 0.75
N SER A 53 -5.71 2.25 -0.08
CA SER A 53 -4.40 2.70 0.42
C SER A 53 -4.53 3.97 1.25
N ASP A 54 -5.28 4.97 0.78
CA ASP A 54 -5.53 6.21 1.54
C ASP A 54 -6.26 5.95 2.86
N PHE A 55 -7.26 5.04 2.87
CA PHE A 55 -7.92 4.59 4.10
C PHE A 55 -6.93 3.95 5.08
N HIS A 56 -6.15 2.98 4.62
CA HIS A 56 -5.15 2.29 5.43
C HIS A 56 -4.13 3.27 6.02
N PHE A 57 -3.55 4.15 5.18
CA PHE A 57 -2.59 5.16 5.61
C PHE A 57 -3.17 6.11 6.65
N LYS A 58 -4.42 6.57 6.49
CA LYS A 58 -5.09 7.41 7.48
C LYS A 58 -5.28 6.70 8.82
N ASN A 59 -5.53 5.40 8.81
CA ASN A 59 -5.62 4.61 10.04
C ASN A 59 -4.27 4.55 10.75
N GLU A 60 -3.21 4.15 10.05
CA GLU A 60 -1.85 4.11 10.62
C GLU A 60 -1.43 5.49 11.15
N GLU A 61 -1.61 6.53 10.33
CA GLU A 61 -1.29 7.92 10.67
C GLU A 61 -2.03 8.41 11.92
N ARG A 62 -3.29 8.02 12.10
CA ARG A 62 -4.06 8.33 13.32
C ARG A 62 -3.36 7.76 14.55
N PHE A 63 -2.97 6.49 14.53
CA PHE A 63 -2.32 5.83 15.66
C PHE A 63 -0.89 6.34 15.88
N MET A 64 -0.13 6.59 14.82
CA MET A 64 1.19 7.22 14.90
C MET A 64 1.11 8.59 15.57
N LYS A 65 0.14 9.42 15.17
CA LYS A 65 -0.05 10.76 15.75
C LYS A 65 -0.50 10.71 17.21
N GLN A 66 -1.46 9.84 17.54
CA GLN A 66 -1.96 9.67 18.91
C GLN A 66 -0.89 9.17 19.89
N SER A 67 0.03 8.34 19.41
CA SER A 67 1.13 7.79 20.21
C SER A 67 2.40 8.66 20.21
N ASN A 68 2.37 9.84 19.59
CA ASN A 68 3.53 10.73 19.42
C ASN A 68 4.73 10.04 18.76
N TYR A 69 4.49 9.23 17.72
CA TYR A 69 5.55 8.56 17.00
C TYR A 69 6.50 9.57 16.33
N LYS A 70 7.78 9.55 16.72
CA LYS A 70 8.77 10.57 16.33
C LYS A 70 9.01 10.71 14.81
N PHE A 71 8.73 9.68 14.02
CA PHE A 71 8.96 9.69 12.57
C PHE A 71 7.66 9.84 11.77
N TYR A 72 6.58 10.32 12.40
CA TYR A 72 5.27 10.49 11.78
C TYR A 72 5.33 11.29 10.46
N GLU A 73 5.96 12.47 10.46
CA GLU A 73 6.01 13.33 9.26
C GLU A 73 6.75 12.66 8.09
N GLU A 74 7.86 11.97 8.37
CA GLU A 74 8.62 11.23 7.35
C GLU A 74 7.80 10.06 6.78
N HIS A 75 7.07 9.35 7.65
CA HIS A 75 6.23 8.22 7.25
C HIS A 75 5.05 8.70 6.38
N LYS A 76 4.34 9.75 6.82
CA LYS A 76 3.24 10.38 6.05
C LYS A 76 3.70 10.88 4.69
N ALA A 77 4.89 11.48 4.60
CA ALA A 77 5.45 11.91 3.30
C ALA A 77 5.67 10.73 2.33
N GLN A 78 5.98 9.52 2.83
CA GLN A 78 6.09 8.32 2.00
C GLN A 78 4.72 7.88 1.46
N HIS A 79 3.67 7.94 2.28
CA HIS A 79 2.29 7.67 1.87
C HIS A 79 1.83 8.62 0.77
N GLU A 80 1.97 9.93 0.99
CA GLU A 80 1.59 10.97 0.03
C GLU A 80 2.32 10.80 -1.31
N ARG A 81 3.62 10.46 -1.25
CA ARG A 81 4.42 10.19 -2.44
C ARG A 81 3.94 8.93 -3.18
N PHE A 82 3.56 7.88 -2.47
CA PHE A 82 3.03 6.67 -3.09
C PHE A 82 1.72 6.96 -3.85
N ILE A 83 0.76 7.60 -3.19
CA ILE A 83 -0.53 8.00 -3.78
C ILE A 83 -0.33 8.92 -4.99
N SER A 84 0.56 9.91 -4.89
CA SER A 84 0.88 10.79 -6.02
C SER A 84 1.48 10.03 -7.20
N THR A 85 2.40 9.09 -6.92
CA THR A 85 3.08 8.31 -7.97
C THR A 85 2.12 7.37 -8.68
N ILE A 86 1.26 6.66 -7.96
CA ILE A 86 0.29 5.75 -8.57
C ILE A 86 -0.75 6.52 -9.40
N ASN A 87 -1.24 7.68 -8.93
CA ASN A 87 -2.14 8.55 -9.70
C ASN A 87 -1.50 9.01 -11.02
N LYS A 88 -0.22 9.39 -10.99
CA LYS A 88 0.53 9.76 -12.20
C LYS A 88 0.64 8.60 -13.18
N LEU A 89 0.92 7.39 -12.70
CA LEU A 89 1.00 6.20 -13.56
C LEU A 89 -0.38 5.80 -14.10
N LYS A 90 -1.43 5.87 -13.27
CA LYS A 90 -2.82 5.63 -13.69
C LYS A 90 -3.20 6.56 -14.86
N LYS A 91 -2.93 7.86 -14.73
CA LYS A 91 -3.16 8.84 -15.81
C LYS A 91 -2.43 8.47 -17.09
N GLN A 92 -1.13 8.15 -17.00
CA GLN A 92 -0.34 7.74 -18.17
C GLN A 92 -0.88 6.48 -18.84
N TYR A 93 -1.40 5.53 -18.06
CA TYR A 93 -1.99 4.31 -18.60
C TYR A 93 -3.27 4.60 -19.40
N ILE A 94 -4.14 5.47 -18.88
CA ILE A 94 -5.37 5.94 -19.55
C ILE A 94 -5.05 6.68 -20.85
N GLU A 95 -3.95 7.44 -20.89
CA GLU A 95 -3.45 8.12 -22.10
C GLU A 95 -2.88 7.17 -23.18
N GLY A 96 -3.14 5.86 -23.09
CA GLY A 96 -2.74 4.89 -24.10
C GLY A 96 -1.27 4.49 -24.03
N ARG A 97 -0.65 4.51 -22.84
CA ARG A 97 0.73 4.04 -22.62
C ARG A 97 0.76 2.65 -21.98
N PRO A 98 0.59 1.56 -22.75
CA PRO A 98 0.43 0.20 -22.19
C PRO A 98 1.66 -0.31 -21.42
N PHE A 99 2.85 0.20 -21.73
CA PHE A 99 4.08 -0.12 -20.99
C PHE A 99 4.03 0.31 -19.51
N VAL A 100 3.09 1.19 -19.14
CA VAL A 100 2.94 1.68 -17.77
C VAL A 100 2.40 0.59 -16.84
N TYR A 101 1.66 -0.39 -17.37
CA TYR A 101 1.12 -1.50 -16.56
C TYR A 101 2.20 -2.25 -15.78
N THR A 102 3.34 -2.55 -16.41
CA THR A 102 4.46 -3.24 -15.73
C THR A 102 5.14 -2.33 -14.72
N LYS A 103 5.20 -1.01 -14.97
CA LYS A 103 5.70 -0.02 -14.01
C LYS A 103 4.81 0.07 -12.77
N ILE A 104 3.49 0.04 -12.94
CA ILE A 104 2.53 0.02 -11.83
C ILE A 104 2.72 -1.26 -11.00
N ASN A 105 2.72 -2.44 -11.62
CA ASN A 105 2.93 -3.70 -10.90
C ASN A 105 4.24 -3.71 -10.09
N ARG A 106 5.34 -3.22 -10.69
CA ARG A 106 6.61 -3.11 -10.00
C ARG A 106 6.54 -2.13 -8.83
N LEU A 107 5.93 -0.97 -9.02
CA LEU A 107 5.74 0.02 -7.95
C LEU A 107 4.94 -0.59 -6.80
N LEU A 108 3.76 -1.14 -7.07
CA LEU A 108 2.86 -1.73 -6.08
C LEU A 108 3.57 -2.80 -5.25
N LYS A 109 4.24 -3.74 -5.92
CA LYS A 109 4.97 -4.83 -5.26
C LYS A 109 6.14 -4.33 -4.43
N THR A 110 7.06 -3.59 -5.05
CA THR A 110 8.29 -3.18 -4.39
C THR A 110 7.99 -2.25 -3.23
N TRP A 111 7.14 -1.24 -3.47
CA TRP A 111 6.80 -0.26 -2.43
C TRP A 111 6.13 -0.93 -1.24
N LEU A 112 5.07 -1.73 -1.43
CA LEU A 112 4.35 -2.32 -0.30
C LEU A 112 5.25 -3.23 0.55
N ILE A 113 6.02 -4.13 -0.08
CA ILE A 113 6.90 -5.05 0.65
C ILE A 113 7.99 -4.30 1.41
N GLU A 114 8.62 -3.31 0.78
CA GLU A 114 9.69 -2.55 1.42
C GLU A 114 9.16 -1.63 2.53
N HIS A 115 8.01 -1.00 2.30
CA HIS A 115 7.39 -0.09 3.26
C HIS A 115 6.98 -0.83 4.54
N ILE A 116 6.25 -1.94 4.41
CA ILE A 116 5.90 -2.81 5.55
C ILE A 116 7.14 -3.19 6.36
N LYS A 117 8.18 -3.68 5.68
CA LYS A 117 9.37 -4.22 6.34
C LYS A 117 10.26 -3.16 6.97
N LYS A 118 10.36 -1.97 6.38
CA LYS A 118 11.34 -0.93 6.77
C LYS A 118 10.71 0.22 7.55
N CYS A 119 9.40 0.43 7.41
CA CYS A 119 8.68 1.57 7.95
C CYS A 119 7.59 1.08 8.93
N ASP A 120 6.68 0.23 8.49
CA ASP A 120 5.46 -0.06 9.27
C ASP A 120 5.78 -0.82 10.55
N LYS A 121 6.67 -1.82 10.46
CA LYS A 121 7.17 -2.54 11.63
C LYS A 121 7.74 -1.60 12.70
N LYS A 122 8.36 -0.48 12.33
CA LYS A 122 8.94 0.47 13.30
C LYS A 122 7.87 1.23 14.08
N TYR A 123 6.80 1.68 13.43
CA TYR A 123 5.72 2.33 14.16
C TYR A 123 4.93 1.29 14.95
N ALA A 124 4.75 0.08 14.42
CA ALA A 124 4.00 -0.97 15.10
C ALA A 124 4.70 -1.40 16.40
N GLU A 125 6.02 -1.55 16.39
CA GLU A 125 6.81 -1.77 17.62
C GLU A 125 6.61 -0.66 18.65
N HIS A 126 6.53 0.60 18.20
CA HIS A 126 6.23 1.74 19.07
C HIS A 126 4.83 1.67 19.66
N LEU A 127 3.81 1.34 18.85
CA LEU A 127 2.43 1.18 19.32
C LEU A 127 2.31 0.03 20.33
N ILE A 128 2.91 -1.12 20.05
CA ILE A 128 2.89 -2.28 20.96
C ILE A 128 3.52 -1.91 22.30
N LYS A 129 4.61 -1.15 22.31
CA LYS A 129 5.22 -0.66 23.57
C LYS A 129 4.36 0.37 24.29
N THR A 130 3.62 1.20 23.54
CA THR A 130 2.78 2.28 24.09
C THR A 130 1.49 1.73 24.71
N TYR A 131 0.90 0.70 24.12
CA TYR A 131 -0.41 0.15 24.52
C TYR A 131 -0.32 -1.22 25.22
N LYS A 132 0.89 -1.75 25.47
CA LYS A 132 1.08 -2.88 26.40
C LYS A 132 0.82 -2.39 27.82
N HIS A 133 -0.42 -2.57 28.28
CA HIS A 133 -0.78 -2.60 29.69
C HIS A 133 -0.78 -4.05 30.18
#